data_AF-A0A355PHY5-F1
#
_entry.id   AF-A0A355PHY5-F1
#
_cell.length_a   1.000
_cell.length_b   1.000
_cell.length_c   1.000
_cell.angle_alpha   90.00
_cell.angle_beta   90.00
_cell.angle_gamma   90.00
#
_symmetry.space_group_name_H-M   'P 1'
#
loop_
_entity.id
_entity.type
_entity.pdbx_description
1 polymer ?
#
loop_
_entity_poly.entity_id
_entity_poly.type
_entity_poly.pdbx_seq_one_letter_code
_entity_poly.pdbx_strand_id
1 'polypeptide(L)'
;YFYRHPELVGLHCGSVEINGQLVIFPDTYRAGKSTLTAAFAAAGQRVFGDDVLALNKQGVGIALGVAPRLRLPLPDAMSLEFRQFVQTHLGPQDARYGYLRLDNTQLASHGQRCPLGAILLIDRDESLNEPQLTRLQPGDGLWQLLQQNFAEHESDQALIERFLPLLEGLPCFLLRY
;
A
#
# COMPACT_ATOMS: atom_id res chain seq x y z
N TYR A 1 -14.75 5.05 -10.40
CA TYR A 1 -13.78 4.41 -11.31
C TYR A 1 -14.15 2.94 -11.52
N PHE A 2 -14.10 2.10 -10.48
CA PHE A 2 -14.37 0.64 -10.57
C PHE A 2 -15.73 0.25 -11.18
N TYR A 3 -16.80 1.00 -10.94
CA TYR A 3 -18.09 0.77 -11.61
C TYR A 3 -18.02 0.80 -13.14
N ARG A 4 -17.09 1.58 -13.71
CA ARG A 4 -16.86 1.67 -15.17
C ARG A 4 -15.80 0.67 -15.67
N HIS A 5 -15.16 -0.06 -14.75
CA HIS A 5 -14.06 -0.99 -15.01
C HIS A 5 -14.26 -2.28 -14.21
N PRO A 6 -15.31 -3.07 -14.51
CA PRO A 6 -15.66 -4.28 -13.75
C PRO A 6 -14.60 -5.38 -13.82
N GLU A 7 -13.65 -5.29 -14.74
CA GLU A 7 -12.48 -6.16 -14.82
C GLU A 7 -11.43 -5.89 -13.74
N LEU A 8 -11.57 -4.76 -13.02
CA LEU A 8 -10.66 -4.32 -11.97
C LEU A 8 -11.32 -4.43 -10.60
N VAL A 9 -10.54 -4.85 -9.61
CA VAL A 9 -10.87 -4.71 -8.20
C VAL A 9 -10.07 -3.58 -7.59
N GLY A 10 -10.71 -2.77 -6.76
CA GLY A 10 -10.00 -1.84 -5.88
C GLY A 10 -9.52 -2.57 -4.64
N LEU A 11 -8.23 -2.51 -4.34
CA LEU A 11 -7.66 -2.93 -3.07
C LEU A 11 -7.50 -1.73 -2.15
N HIS A 12 -7.90 -1.88 -0.89
CA HIS A 12 -7.63 -0.92 0.17
C HIS A 12 -6.23 -1.18 0.75
N CYS A 13 -5.21 -0.64 0.09
CA CYS A 13 -3.82 -0.87 0.45
C CYS A 13 -2.95 0.30 0.03
N GLY A 14 -1.79 0.42 0.69
CA GLY A 14 -0.69 1.18 0.16
C GLY A 14 0.14 0.27 -0.74
N SER A 15 0.86 0.88 -1.69
CA SER A 15 1.60 0.16 -2.71
C SER A 15 2.76 0.99 -3.23
N VAL A 16 3.91 0.32 -3.36
CA VAL A 16 5.15 0.93 -3.85
C VAL A 16 5.82 -0.01 -4.84
N GLU A 17 6.53 0.57 -5.80
CA GLU A 17 7.37 -0.15 -6.75
C GLU A 17 8.76 -0.37 -6.15
N ILE A 18 9.17 -1.63 -6.05
CA ILE A 18 10.52 -2.05 -5.65
C ILE A 18 11.04 -2.99 -6.72
N ASN A 19 12.19 -2.67 -7.32
CA ASN A 19 12.82 -3.47 -8.37
C ASN A 19 11.87 -3.82 -9.55
N GLY A 20 10.99 -2.90 -9.94
CA GLY A 20 10.04 -3.10 -11.04
C GLY A 20 8.83 -3.98 -10.70
N GLN A 21 8.59 -4.27 -9.42
CA GLN A 21 7.43 -5.02 -8.95
C GLN A 21 6.71 -4.27 -7.81
N LEU A 22 5.40 -4.47 -7.69
CA LEU A 22 4.62 -3.88 -6.61
C LEU A 22 4.73 -4.69 -5.33
N VAL A 23 5.12 -4.01 -4.26
CA VAL A 23 4.87 -4.45 -2.90
C VAL A 23 3.62 -3.75 -2.42
N ILE A 24 2.59 -4.53 -2.11
CA ILE A 24 1.35 -4.03 -1.54
C ILE A 24 1.33 -4.32 -0.05
N PHE A 25 0.76 -3.39 0.72
CA PHE A 25 0.59 -3.53 2.15
C PHE A 25 -0.88 -3.26 2.49
N PRO A 26 -1.72 -4.31 2.35
CA PRO A 26 -3.09 -4.29 2.85
C PRO A 26 -3.03 -4.12 4.36
N ASP A 27 -3.79 -3.20 4.91
CA ASP A 27 -3.76 -2.94 6.34
C ASP A 27 -5.15 -2.76 6.91
N THR A 28 -5.30 -3.21 8.14
CA THR A 28 -6.43 -2.87 8.97
C THR A 28 -6.18 -1.53 9.67
N TYR A 29 -7.23 -0.90 10.15
CA TYR A 29 -7.20 0.48 10.61
C TYR A 29 -6.10 0.76 11.68
N ARG A 30 -5.16 1.67 11.37
CA ARG A 30 -4.13 2.30 12.25
C ARG A 30 -2.75 1.63 12.37
N ALA A 31 -2.37 0.66 11.54
CA ALA A 31 -1.01 0.11 11.63
C ALA A 31 0.05 0.92 10.86
N GLY A 32 -0.20 2.20 10.55
CA GLY A 32 0.82 3.13 10.03
C GLY A 32 1.06 3.10 8.52
N LYS A 33 0.18 2.46 7.74
CA LYS A 33 0.22 2.38 6.26
C LYS A 33 0.65 3.66 5.55
N SER A 34 -0.02 4.78 5.79
CA SER A 34 0.33 6.04 5.11
C SER A 34 1.68 6.62 5.51
N THR A 35 2.11 6.37 6.75
CA THR A 35 3.47 6.70 7.18
C THR A 35 4.48 5.83 6.46
N LEU A 36 4.22 4.53 6.31
CA LEU A 36 5.10 3.61 5.60
C LEU A 36 5.18 3.93 4.09
N THR A 37 4.06 4.24 3.44
CA THR A 37 4.04 4.73 2.04
C THR A 37 4.93 5.96 1.89
N ALA A 38 4.78 6.94 2.79
CA ALA A 38 5.59 8.15 2.78
C ALA A 38 7.07 7.86 3.02
N ALA A 39 7.40 6.91 3.91
CA ALA A 39 8.77 6.51 4.19
C ALA A 39 9.43 5.86 2.97
N PHE A 40 8.70 5.02 2.22
CA PHE A 40 9.17 4.47 0.95
C PHE A 40 9.41 5.57 -0.10
N ALA A 41 8.52 6.55 -0.20
CA ALA A 41 8.73 7.71 -1.06
C ALA A 41 9.99 8.51 -0.67
N ALA A 42 10.22 8.70 0.64
CA ALA A 42 11.42 9.34 1.16
C ALA A 42 12.70 8.54 0.84
N ALA A 43 12.59 7.21 0.81
CA ALA A 43 13.65 6.30 0.38
C ALA A 43 13.79 6.17 -1.15
N GLY A 44 13.10 7.02 -1.93
CA GLY A 44 13.19 7.07 -3.38
C GLY A 44 12.41 5.97 -4.12
N GLN A 45 11.58 5.19 -3.43
CA GLN A 45 10.69 4.24 -4.09
C GLN A 45 9.46 4.97 -4.64
N ARG A 46 8.97 4.51 -5.79
CA ARG A 46 7.80 5.11 -6.41
C ARG A 46 6.52 4.57 -5.77
N VAL A 47 5.63 5.46 -5.35
CA VAL A 47 4.32 5.14 -4.80
C VAL A 47 3.32 4.91 -5.93
N PHE A 48 2.55 3.83 -5.86
CA PHE A 48 1.44 3.54 -6.77
C PHE A 48 0.07 3.90 -6.18
N GLY A 49 -0.03 3.90 -4.86
CA GLY A 49 -1.23 4.26 -4.12
C GLY A 49 -0.96 4.19 -2.62
N ASP A 50 -1.63 5.06 -1.86
CA ASP A 50 -1.53 5.08 -0.40
C ASP A 50 -2.72 4.38 0.28
N ASP A 51 -3.88 4.46 -0.38
CA ASP A 51 -5.15 3.99 0.16
C ASP A 51 -5.87 3.05 -0.80
N VAL A 52 -5.76 3.30 -2.10
CA VAL A 52 -6.43 2.52 -3.13
C VAL A 52 -5.46 2.18 -4.26
N LEU A 53 -5.41 0.90 -4.62
CA LEU A 53 -4.76 0.40 -5.82
C LEU A 53 -5.80 -0.34 -6.66
N ALA A 54 -5.86 -0.09 -7.97
CA ALA A 54 -6.65 -0.92 -8.87
C ALA A 54 -5.85 -2.18 -9.25
N LEU A 55 -6.47 -3.34 -9.27
CA LEU A 55 -5.82 -4.61 -9.59
C LEU A 55 -6.65 -5.36 -10.63
N ASN A 56 -6.00 -5.91 -11.65
CA ASN A 56 -6.67 -6.79 -12.62
C ASN A 56 -6.47 -8.27 -12.25
N LYS A 57 -7.21 -9.15 -12.94
CA LYS A 57 -7.13 -10.61 -12.74
C LYS A 57 -5.78 -11.25 -13.09
N GLN A 58 -4.84 -10.52 -13.68
CA GLN A 58 -3.48 -10.98 -13.98
C GLN A 58 -2.46 -10.56 -12.91
N GLY A 59 -2.89 -9.92 -11.83
CA GLY A 59 -1.96 -9.46 -10.79
C GLY A 59 -1.19 -8.22 -11.21
N VAL A 60 -1.72 -7.40 -12.12
CA VAL A 60 -1.12 -6.11 -12.49
C VAL A 60 -1.85 -5.00 -11.76
N GLY A 61 -1.13 -4.30 -10.89
CA GLY A 61 -1.63 -3.10 -10.21
C GLY A 61 -1.60 -1.90 -11.15
N ILE A 62 -2.60 -1.03 -11.01
CA ILE A 62 -2.80 0.19 -11.77
C ILE A 62 -2.93 1.35 -10.79
N ALA A 63 -2.03 2.33 -10.90
CA ALA A 63 -2.04 3.52 -10.07
C ALA A 63 -3.24 4.42 -10.41
N LEU A 64 -3.86 5.01 -9.37
CA LEU A 64 -4.92 6.01 -9.55
C LEU A 64 -4.39 7.45 -9.54
N GLY A 65 -3.08 7.64 -9.30
CA GLY A 65 -2.44 8.96 -9.29
C GLY A 65 -2.87 9.85 -8.11
N VAL A 66 -3.30 9.25 -7.00
CA VAL A 66 -3.74 9.97 -5.81
C VAL A 66 -2.56 10.21 -4.87
N ALA A 67 -2.37 11.46 -4.47
CA ALA A 67 -1.33 11.86 -3.53
C ALA A 67 -1.49 11.16 -2.16
N PRO A 68 -0.40 10.67 -1.53
CA PRO A 68 -0.48 10.06 -0.21
C PRO A 68 -1.02 11.02 0.84
N ARG A 69 -1.88 10.51 1.73
CA ARG A 69 -2.52 11.30 2.79
C ARG A 69 -1.92 10.91 4.15
N LEU A 70 -0.93 11.68 4.56
CA LEU A 70 -0.20 11.46 5.80
C LEU A 70 -0.98 12.01 7.01
N ARG A 71 -0.95 11.29 8.13
CA ARG A 71 -1.52 11.76 9.41
C ARG A 71 -0.53 12.66 10.14
N LEU A 72 -1.04 13.74 10.74
CA LEU A 72 -0.28 14.74 11.49
C LEU A 72 -0.79 14.85 12.95
N PRO A 73 0.06 15.31 13.89
CA PRO A 73 1.51 15.50 13.72
C PRO A 73 2.25 14.17 13.55
N LEU A 74 3.47 14.23 13.01
CA LEU A 74 4.33 13.06 12.91
C LEU A 74 4.72 12.55 14.31
N PRO A 75 4.87 11.22 14.51
CA PRO A 75 5.40 10.67 15.75
C PRO A 75 6.80 11.20 16.08
N ASP A 76 7.10 11.35 17.38
CA ASP A 76 8.37 11.97 17.78
C ASP A 76 9.60 11.10 17.45
N ALA A 77 9.41 9.79 17.37
CA ALA A 77 10.47 8.85 17.02
C ALA A 77 10.88 8.87 15.54
N MET A 78 10.20 9.66 14.69
CA MET A 78 10.55 9.75 13.27
C MET A 78 11.91 10.43 13.06
N SER A 79 12.71 9.87 12.17
CA SER A 79 14.05 10.39 11.85
C SER A 79 14.01 11.82 11.30
N LEU A 80 15.13 12.53 11.42
CA LEU A 80 15.25 13.91 10.94
C LEU A 80 15.06 13.98 9.42
N GLU A 81 15.62 13.02 8.69
CA GLU A 81 15.55 12.91 7.24
C GLU A 81 14.09 12.74 6.78
N PHE A 82 13.33 11.86 7.44
CA PHE A 82 11.93 11.67 7.12
C PHE A 82 11.10 12.93 7.41
N ARG A 83 11.35 13.61 8.53
CA ARG A 83 10.67 14.88 8.86
C ARG A 83 10.97 15.96 7.82
N GLN A 84 12.23 16.09 7.39
CA GLN A 84 12.65 17.02 6.35
C GLN A 84 11.99 16.69 5.01
N PHE A 85 11.92 15.41 4.65
CA PHE A 85 11.21 14.95 3.46
C PHE A 85 9.74 15.38 3.50
N VAL A 86 9.04 15.08 4.60
CA VAL A 86 7.63 15.47 4.78
C VAL A 86 7.47 16.98 4.68
N GLN A 87 8.29 17.76 5.39
CA GLN A 87 8.24 19.23 5.34
C GLN A 87 8.43 19.78 3.92
N THR A 88 9.34 19.20 3.15
CA THR A 88 9.65 19.63 1.78
C THR A 88 8.50 19.33 0.82
N HIS A 89 7.82 18.19 1.00
CA HIS A 89 6.76 17.73 0.11
C HIS A 89 5.35 18.04 0.63
N LEU A 90 5.21 18.71 1.77
CA LEU A 90 3.89 18.96 2.37
C LEU A 90 3.06 19.90 1.49
N GLY A 91 1.89 19.41 1.10
CA GLY A 91 0.91 20.14 0.31
C GLY A 91 -0.25 20.65 1.14
N PRO A 92 -1.48 20.65 0.57
CA PRO A 92 -2.68 20.96 1.32
C PRO A 92 -2.79 20.12 2.59
N GLN A 93 -3.12 20.78 3.71
CA GLN A 93 -3.18 20.14 5.01
C GLN A 93 -4.20 20.80 5.94
N ASP A 94 -4.62 20.05 6.95
CA ASP A 94 -5.31 20.51 8.14
C ASP A 94 -4.54 20.09 9.41
N ALA A 95 -5.14 20.26 10.59
CA ALA A 95 -4.50 19.90 11.86
C ALA A 95 -4.22 18.39 12.03
N ARG A 96 -4.86 17.52 11.24
CA ARG A 96 -4.84 16.06 11.38
C ARG A 96 -4.25 15.35 10.16
N TYR A 97 -4.26 15.95 8.97
CA TYR A 97 -3.82 15.32 7.74
C TYR A 97 -3.10 16.30 6.81
N GLY A 98 -2.10 15.80 6.09
CA GLY A 98 -1.44 16.52 5.00
C GLY A 98 -1.26 15.62 3.78
N TYR A 99 -1.43 16.20 2.59
CA TYR A 99 -1.17 15.51 1.34
C TYR A 99 0.26 15.76 0.88
N LEU A 100 0.97 14.70 0.51
CA LEU A 100 2.33 14.82 0.00
C LEU A 100 2.32 15.14 -1.50
N ARG A 101 2.95 16.25 -1.87
CA ARG A 101 3.20 16.68 -3.25
C ARG A 101 4.45 15.99 -3.78
N LEU A 102 4.28 14.72 -4.13
CA LEU A 102 5.29 13.91 -4.78
C LEU A 102 5.38 14.28 -6.27
N ASP A 103 6.58 14.22 -6.85
CA ASP A 103 6.79 14.42 -8.28
C ASP A 103 6.50 13.14 -9.10
N ASN A 104 6.63 13.23 -10.44
CA ASN A 104 6.35 12.11 -11.36
C ASN A 104 7.34 10.94 -11.23
N THR A 105 8.47 11.13 -10.55
CA THR A 105 9.41 10.06 -10.24
C THR A 105 9.00 9.31 -8.99
N GLN A 106 8.40 10.01 -8.03
CA GLN A 106 7.98 9.49 -6.71
C GLN A 106 6.54 8.99 -6.66
N LEU A 107 5.63 9.51 -7.49
CA LEU A 107 4.23 9.08 -7.58
C LEU A 107 3.92 8.62 -9.00
N ALA A 108 3.44 7.38 -9.11
CA ALA A 108 2.99 6.81 -10.36
C ALA A 108 1.78 7.57 -10.90
N SER A 109 1.81 7.88 -12.19
CA SER A 109 0.71 8.57 -12.86
C SER A 109 -0.52 7.66 -12.96
N HIS A 110 -1.71 8.27 -13.02
CA HIS A 110 -2.95 7.52 -13.24
C HIS A 110 -2.83 6.61 -14.48
N GLY A 111 -3.15 5.33 -14.33
CA GLY A 111 -3.09 4.33 -15.39
C GLY A 111 -1.73 3.64 -15.53
N GLN A 112 -0.69 4.10 -14.83
CA GLN A 112 0.61 3.42 -14.80
C GLN A 112 0.47 2.03 -14.17
N ARG A 113 1.16 1.04 -14.74
CA ARG A 113 0.98 -0.38 -14.44
C ARG A 113 2.26 -1.00 -13.89
N CYS A 114 2.13 -1.92 -12.95
CA CYS A 114 3.26 -2.69 -12.42
C CYS A 114 2.76 -4.05 -11.88
N PRO A 115 3.46 -5.17 -12.16
CA PRO A 115 3.05 -6.49 -11.68
C PRO A 115 3.22 -6.61 -10.16
N LEU A 116 2.35 -7.35 -9.49
CA LEU A 116 2.53 -7.72 -8.09
C LEU A 116 3.82 -8.53 -7.89
N GLY A 117 4.58 -8.16 -6.87
CA GLY A 117 5.83 -8.83 -6.48
C GLY A 117 5.81 -9.37 -5.05
N ALA A 118 5.10 -8.72 -4.13
CA ALA A 118 4.96 -9.22 -2.76
C ALA A 118 3.75 -8.60 -2.03
N ILE A 119 3.32 -9.29 -0.96
CA ILE A 119 2.43 -8.75 0.07
C ILE A 119 3.26 -8.51 1.33
N LEU A 120 3.12 -7.32 1.91
CA LEU A 120 3.73 -6.93 3.17
C LEU A 120 2.64 -6.59 4.18
N LEU A 121 2.34 -7.51 5.08
CA LEU A 121 1.50 -7.23 6.23
C LEU A 121 2.31 -6.44 7.26
N ILE A 122 1.65 -5.50 7.91
CA ILE A 122 2.28 -4.63 8.90
C ILE A 122 1.59 -4.78 10.24
N ASP A 123 2.38 -4.92 11.29
CA ASP A 123 1.91 -5.07 12.66
C ASP A 123 2.75 -4.15 13.54
N ARG A 124 2.07 -3.27 14.28
CA ARG A 124 2.75 -2.34 15.17
C ARG A 124 2.79 -2.93 16.57
N ASP A 125 3.98 -3.23 17.07
CA ASP A 125 4.23 -3.86 18.36
C ASP A 125 5.19 -3.01 19.19
N GLU A 126 4.62 -2.23 20.12
CA GLU A 126 5.37 -1.33 21.00
C GLU A 126 6.32 -2.06 21.97
N SER A 127 6.25 -3.39 22.07
CA SER A 127 7.18 -4.19 22.87
C SER A 127 8.48 -4.56 22.15
N LEU A 128 8.55 -4.33 20.83
CA LEU A 128 9.74 -4.63 20.04
C LEU A 128 10.79 -3.51 20.17
N ASN A 129 12.06 -3.92 20.30
CA ASN A 129 13.20 -2.99 20.29
C ASN A 129 13.80 -2.83 18.88
N GLU A 130 13.56 -3.78 17.99
CA GLU A 130 14.03 -3.78 16.60
C GLU A 130 12.95 -4.35 15.68
N PRO A 131 12.80 -3.81 14.46
CA PRO A 131 11.82 -4.30 13.50
C PRO A 131 12.17 -5.70 13.00
N GLN A 132 11.15 -6.54 12.82
CA GLN A 132 11.29 -7.92 12.38
C GLN A 132 10.55 -8.14 11.06
N LEU A 133 11.20 -8.82 10.11
CA LEU A 133 10.59 -9.22 8.85
C LEU A 133 10.54 -10.74 8.76
N THR A 134 9.34 -11.30 8.78
CA THR A 134 9.11 -12.76 8.77
C THR A 134 8.33 -13.15 7.53
N ARG A 135 8.72 -14.24 6.87
CA ARG A 135 7.95 -14.79 5.74
C ARG A 135 6.72 -15.54 6.25
N LEU A 136 5.56 -15.23 5.69
CA LEU A 136 4.29 -15.86 6.00
C LEU A 136 3.94 -16.98 5.02
N GLN A 137 2.91 -17.76 5.36
CA GLN A 137 2.33 -18.72 4.43
C GLN A 137 1.43 -17.98 3.42
N PRO A 138 1.28 -18.49 2.18
CA PRO A 138 0.46 -17.82 1.16
C PRO A 138 -0.99 -17.52 1.61
N GLY A 139 -1.57 -18.39 2.45
CA GLY A 139 -2.94 -18.24 2.95
C GLY A 139 -3.17 -16.97 3.79
N ASP A 140 -2.16 -16.46 4.47
CA ASP A 140 -2.27 -15.25 5.29
C ASP A 140 -2.51 -14.01 4.42
N GLY A 141 -1.89 -13.97 3.23
CA GLY A 141 -2.08 -12.90 2.26
C GLY A 141 -3.49 -12.91 1.66
N LEU A 142 -4.06 -14.09 1.39
CA LEU A 142 -5.41 -14.23 0.83
C LEU A 142 -6.47 -13.60 1.73
N TRP A 143 -6.41 -13.94 3.01
CA TRP A 143 -7.35 -13.43 3.99
C TRP A 143 -7.38 -11.90 4.01
N GLN A 144 -6.20 -11.28 3.96
CA GLN A 144 -6.09 -9.82 3.96
C GLN A 144 -6.66 -9.19 2.68
N LEU A 145 -6.43 -9.79 1.51
CA LEU A 145 -7.03 -9.28 0.25
C LEU A 145 -8.56 -9.41 0.22
N LEU A 146 -9.10 -10.50 0.77
CA LEU A 146 -10.55 -10.68 0.90
C LEU A 146 -11.19 -9.64 1.82
N GLN A 147 -10.47 -9.19 2.86
CA GLN A 147 -10.97 -8.17 3.78
C GLN A 147 -10.73 -6.74 3.28
N GLN A 148 -9.68 -6.50 2.50
CA GLN A 148 -9.22 -5.15 2.12
C GLN A 148 -9.47 -4.87 0.63
N ASN A 149 -10.72 -4.97 0.19
CA ASN A 149 -11.12 -4.63 -1.18
C ASN A 149 -12.44 -3.85 -1.23
N PHE A 150 -12.67 -3.19 -2.36
CA PHE A 150 -13.86 -2.38 -2.64
C PHE A 150 -14.88 -3.11 -3.54
N ALA A 151 -14.83 -4.44 -3.62
CA ALA A 151 -15.74 -5.25 -4.45
C ALA A 151 -16.99 -5.69 -3.66
N GLU A 152 -17.71 -4.72 -3.09
CA GLU A 152 -18.93 -4.94 -2.27
C GLU A 152 -20.06 -5.71 -3.00
N HIS A 153 -19.97 -5.86 -4.32
CA HIS A 153 -20.96 -6.53 -5.15
C HIS A 153 -20.56 -7.95 -5.58
N GLU A 154 -19.32 -8.35 -5.34
CA GLU A 154 -18.85 -9.70 -5.67
C GLU A 154 -19.11 -10.66 -4.51
N SER A 155 -19.41 -11.92 -4.82
CA SER A 155 -19.52 -12.96 -3.80
C SER A 155 -18.13 -13.37 -3.29
N ASP A 156 -18.06 -13.89 -2.07
CA ASP A 156 -16.82 -14.42 -1.49
C ASP A 156 -16.17 -15.47 -2.41
N GLN A 157 -16.97 -16.32 -3.06
CA GLN A 157 -16.49 -17.30 -4.03
C GLN A 157 -15.79 -16.63 -5.22
N ALA A 158 -16.39 -15.59 -5.80
CA ALA A 158 -15.80 -14.87 -6.93
C ALA A 158 -14.49 -14.17 -6.55
N LEU A 159 -14.42 -13.61 -5.34
CA LEU A 159 -13.20 -13.00 -4.81
C LEU A 159 -12.09 -14.02 -4.56
N ILE A 160 -12.44 -15.20 -4.02
CA ILE A 160 -11.49 -16.32 -3.85
C ILE A 160 -10.96 -16.78 -5.21
N GLU A 161 -11.85 -17.02 -6.19
CA GLU A 161 -11.47 -17.43 -7.54
C GLU A 161 -10.58 -16.39 -8.24
N ARG A 162 -10.74 -15.10 -7.91
CA ARG A 162 -9.92 -14.01 -8.42
C ARG A 162 -8.55 -13.92 -7.73
N PHE A 163 -8.49 -13.99 -6.40
CA PHE A 163 -7.26 -13.73 -5.65
C PHE A 163 -6.39 -14.96 -5.47
N LEU A 164 -6.97 -16.14 -5.31
CA LEU A 164 -6.20 -17.36 -5.03
C LEU A 164 -5.11 -17.63 -6.08
N PRO A 165 -5.37 -17.55 -7.40
CA PRO A 165 -4.32 -17.75 -8.41
C PRO A 165 -3.21 -16.69 -8.36
N LEU A 166 -3.50 -15.47 -7.90
CA LEU A 166 -2.52 -14.39 -7.79
C LEU A 166 -1.52 -14.61 -6.66
N LEU A 167 -1.90 -15.43 -5.68
CA LEU A 167 -1.09 -15.71 -4.50
C LEU A 167 -0.20 -16.93 -4.70
N GLU A 168 -0.44 -17.72 -5.74
CA GLU A 168 0.43 -18.82 -6.14
C GLU A 168 1.81 -18.26 -6.53
N GLY A 169 2.79 -18.43 -5.63
CA GLY A 169 4.15 -17.95 -5.82
C GLY A 169 4.41 -16.50 -5.41
N LEU A 170 3.38 -15.76 -4.95
CA LEU A 170 3.57 -14.40 -4.43
C LEU A 170 4.08 -14.47 -2.98
N PRO A 171 5.29 -13.98 -2.68
CA PRO A 171 5.79 -13.98 -1.32
C PRO A 171 4.96 -13.03 -0.43
N CYS A 172 4.62 -13.53 0.76
CA CYS A 172 3.94 -12.77 1.79
C CYS A 172 4.90 -12.61 2.99
N PHE A 173 4.98 -11.40 3.53
CA PHE A 173 5.80 -11.07 4.69
C PHE A 173 4.98 -10.37 5.76
N LEU A 174 5.40 -10.51 7.01
CA LEU A 174 4.97 -9.72 8.14
C LEU A 174 6.13 -8.83 8.59
N LEU A 175 5.93 -7.52 8.57
CA LEU A 175 6.80 -6.54 9.21
C LEU A 175 6.19 -6.15 10.56
N ARG A 176 6.89 -6.51 11.64
CA ARG A 176 6.54 -6.10 13.01
C ARG A 176 7.48 -4.97 13.44
N TYR A 177 6.95 -3.87 13.98
CA TYR A 177 7.75 -2.67 14.30
C TYR A 177 7.13 -1.76 15.37
#